data_AF-A0A352NUT8-F1
#
_entry.id   AF-A0A352NUT8-F1
#
_cell.length_a   1.000
_cell.length_b   1.000
_cell.length_c   1.000
_cell.angle_alpha   90.00
_cell.angle_beta   90.00
_cell.angle_gamma   90.00
#
_symmetry.space_group_name_H-M   'P 1'
#
loop_
_entity.id
_entity.type
_entity.pdbx_description
1 polymer ?
#
loop_
_entity_poly.entity_id
_entity_poly.type
_entity_poly.pdbx_seq_one_letter_code
_entity_poly.pdbx_strand_id
1 'polypeptide(L)'
;SEGEAEFKGEILPGKDAMEKAGIPTVELVAKEGLALINGTQVMTAVGSLALYKAINLLKVSDITAALTMEALRGVRDAFDLRTHKLRPHRGQIQTAKNIIALTEGSTFMTDQGDLRVQDAYALRCVPQVHGASKDAVNYVKEEVKIEINSVTDNPIIFDNSDVISGGNFHGEPMALSFDFLGIAVSEIANISERRLERLINYQLNDLPPFLAKNGGLNSGFMITQYAAAALVSENKILAHPASVDSIPSSANQEDHVSMGTIAARKGLEIVNNTARVLATELMAACQAIDFRKGLKLGKGTEEAYKAVRNKVDFIEKDKIMYKDLDKCEGLVTSGELLRSVEEKVKLEI
;
A
#
# COMPACT_ATOMS: atom_id res chain seq x y z
N SER A 1 -7.67 -18.08 33.19
CA SER A 1 -7.79 -17.17 32.04
C SER A 1 -9.25 -17.04 31.69
N GLU A 2 -9.74 -15.81 31.63
CA GLU A 2 -11.07 -15.47 31.12
C GLU A 2 -11.00 -15.26 29.60
N GLY A 3 -12.15 -15.12 28.94
CA GLY A 3 -12.24 -14.91 27.49
C GLY A 3 -11.95 -16.15 26.63
N GLU A 4 -11.66 -15.90 25.35
CA GLU A 4 -11.36 -16.91 24.34
C GLU A 4 -9.99 -16.64 23.70
N ALA A 5 -9.33 -17.69 23.20
CA ALA A 5 -8.06 -17.57 22.49
C ALA A 5 -7.98 -18.55 21.32
N GLU A 6 -7.30 -18.13 20.26
CA GLU A 6 -6.99 -19.00 19.12
C GLU A 6 -5.73 -19.84 19.41
N PHE A 7 -5.86 -21.17 19.35
CA PHE A 7 -4.75 -22.10 19.44
C PHE A 7 -4.75 -23.05 18.24
N LYS A 8 -3.70 -22.96 17.41
CA LYS A 8 -3.55 -23.76 16.18
C LYS A 8 -4.76 -23.69 15.23
N GLY A 9 -5.37 -22.51 15.09
CA GLY A 9 -6.51 -22.28 14.19
C GLY A 9 -7.89 -22.59 14.79
N GLU A 10 -7.97 -22.98 16.05
CA GLU A 10 -9.22 -23.25 16.76
C GLU A 10 -9.44 -22.19 17.86
N ILE A 11 -10.62 -21.59 17.93
CA ILE A 11 -11.03 -20.69 19.02
C ILE A 11 -11.50 -21.55 20.19
N LEU A 12 -10.89 -21.35 21.36
CA LEU A 12 -11.14 -22.12 22.57
C LEU A 12 -11.38 -21.20 23.77
N PRO A 13 -12.05 -21.68 24.83
CA PRO A 13 -12.02 -21.01 26.12
C PRO A 13 -10.57 -20.74 26.55
N GLY A 14 -10.30 -19.55 27.08
CA GLY A 14 -8.94 -19.10 27.37
C GLY A 14 -8.18 -20.03 28.34
N LYS A 15 -8.89 -20.72 29.25
CA LYS A 15 -8.28 -21.73 30.13
C LYS A 15 -7.76 -22.93 29.34
N ASP A 16 -8.60 -23.48 28.47
CA ASP A 16 -8.29 -24.65 27.67
C ASP A 16 -7.17 -24.35 26.67
N ALA A 17 -7.17 -23.15 26.08
CA ALA A 17 -6.09 -22.70 25.19
C ALA A 17 -4.73 -22.65 25.92
N MET A 18 -4.69 -22.05 27.12
CA MET A 18 -3.47 -21.94 27.93
C MET A 18 -2.97 -23.32 28.39
N GLU A 19 -3.88 -24.21 28.80
CA GLU A 19 -3.54 -25.60 29.15
C GLU A 19 -2.98 -26.38 27.95
N LYS A 20 -3.63 -26.30 26.78
CA LYS A 20 -3.13 -26.93 25.54
C LYS A 20 -1.79 -26.36 25.09
N ALA A 21 -1.53 -25.08 25.35
CA ALA A 21 -0.26 -24.41 25.05
C ALA A 21 0.84 -24.68 26.08
N GLY A 22 0.52 -25.27 27.25
CA GLY A 22 1.46 -25.46 28.35
C GLY A 22 1.89 -24.14 29.02
N ILE A 23 1.07 -23.09 28.95
CA ILE A 23 1.37 -21.77 29.51
C ILE A 23 0.62 -21.60 30.84
N PRO A 24 1.31 -21.33 31.97
CA PRO A 24 0.64 -21.10 33.24
C PRO A 24 -0.15 -19.79 33.25
N THR A 25 -1.27 -19.77 33.96
CA THR A 25 -2.05 -18.54 34.17
C THR A 25 -1.49 -17.71 35.31
N VAL A 26 -1.64 -16.39 35.22
CA VAL A 26 -1.25 -15.43 36.26
C VAL A 26 -2.47 -14.90 37.01
N GLU A 27 -2.30 -14.56 38.28
CA GLU A 27 -3.26 -13.80 39.07
C GLU A 27 -2.77 -12.35 39.12
N LEU A 28 -3.62 -11.41 38.69
CA LEU A 28 -3.24 -10.01 38.58
C LEU A 28 -3.21 -9.35 39.96
N VAL A 29 -2.14 -8.60 40.23
CA VAL A 29 -2.03 -7.77 41.44
C VAL A 29 -2.39 -6.31 41.14
N ALA A 30 -2.26 -5.44 42.15
CA ALA A 30 -2.60 -4.04 42.05
C ALA A 30 -1.93 -3.36 40.83
N LYS A 31 -2.69 -2.52 40.11
CA LYS A 31 -2.34 -1.83 38.85
C LYS A 31 -2.20 -2.71 37.61
N GLU A 32 -1.87 -4.00 37.71
CA GLU A 32 -1.57 -4.83 36.53
C GLU A 32 -2.73 -4.93 35.54
N GLY A 33 -3.97 -5.06 36.04
CA GLY A 33 -5.15 -5.08 35.16
C GLY A 33 -5.29 -3.79 34.33
N LEU A 34 -5.07 -2.63 34.94
CA LEU A 34 -5.14 -1.34 34.24
C LEU A 34 -3.95 -1.17 33.29
N ALA A 35 -2.74 -1.56 33.71
CA ALA A 35 -1.54 -1.49 32.88
C ALA A 35 -1.65 -2.33 31.60
N LEU A 36 -2.42 -3.43 31.63
CA LEU A 36 -2.63 -4.29 30.47
C LEU A 36 -3.61 -3.72 29.43
N ILE A 37 -4.60 -2.93 29.86
CA ILE A 37 -5.69 -2.47 28.98
C ILE A 37 -5.60 -0.98 28.66
N ASN A 38 -4.89 -0.20 29.47
CA ASN A 38 -4.81 1.24 29.32
C ASN A 38 -3.60 1.59 28.44
N GLY A 39 -3.88 2.12 27.25
CA GLY A 39 -2.85 2.53 26.30
C GLY A 39 -3.31 2.44 24.86
N THR A 40 -2.37 2.64 23.95
CA THR A 40 -2.61 2.76 22.50
C THR A 40 -2.21 1.51 21.72
N GLN A 41 -1.91 0.39 22.40
CA GLN A 41 -1.25 -0.78 21.81
C GLN A 41 -2.05 -1.37 20.63
N VAL A 42 -3.39 -1.42 20.72
CA VAL A 42 -4.24 -1.99 19.66
C VAL A 42 -4.19 -1.15 18.39
N MET A 43 -4.42 0.16 18.49
CA MET A 43 -4.38 1.05 17.32
C MET A 43 -2.97 1.08 16.72
N THR A 44 -1.94 1.13 17.56
CA THR A 44 -0.54 1.17 17.13
C THR A 44 -0.15 -0.14 16.45
N ALA A 45 -0.60 -1.31 16.94
CA ALA A 45 -0.33 -2.59 16.31
C ALA A 45 -0.97 -2.70 14.92
N VAL A 46 -2.26 -2.38 14.80
CA VAL A 46 -2.99 -2.40 13.52
C VAL A 46 -2.38 -1.41 12.53
N GLY A 47 -2.13 -0.18 12.98
CA GLY A 47 -1.54 0.86 12.16
C GLY A 47 -0.10 0.58 11.75
N SER A 48 0.69 -0.11 12.59
CA SER A 48 2.05 -0.55 12.25
C SER A 48 2.04 -1.61 11.15
N LEU A 49 1.09 -2.54 11.17
CA LEU A 49 0.91 -3.52 10.10
C LEU A 49 0.50 -2.83 8.79
N ALA A 50 -0.43 -1.86 8.86
CA ALA A 50 -0.82 -1.06 7.71
C ALA A 50 0.37 -0.27 7.14
N LEU A 51 1.15 0.37 8.00
CA LEU A 51 2.36 1.11 7.64
C LEU A 51 3.40 0.21 6.97
N TYR A 52 3.70 -0.95 7.55
CA TYR A 52 4.64 -1.91 6.96
C TYR A 52 4.23 -2.33 5.55
N LYS A 53 2.95 -2.67 5.38
CA LYS A 53 2.38 -2.98 4.06
C LYS A 53 2.48 -1.79 3.11
N ALA A 54 2.13 -0.58 3.55
CA ALA A 54 2.19 0.64 2.74
C ALA A 54 3.60 0.95 2.24
N ILE A 55 4.63 0.78 3.09
CA ILE A 55 6.04 0.95 2.73
C ILE A 55 6.40 0.04 1.55
N ASN A 56 6.00 -1.23 1.60
CA ASN A 56 6.24 -2.18 0.52
C ASN A 56 5.42 -1.83 -0.73
N LEU A 57 4.15 -1.44 -0.58
CA LEU A 57 3.30 -1.05 -1.70
C LEU A 57 3.80 0.20 -2.43
N LEU A 58 4.44 1.14 -1.75
CA LEU A 58 5.05 2.32 -2.40
C LEU A 58 6.24 1.96 -3.30
N LYS A 59 6.96 0.87 -2.99
CA LYS A 59 7.99 0.34 -3.90
C LYS A 59 7.37 -0.43 -5.05
N VAL A 60 6.36 -1.25 -4.75
CA VAL A 60 5.59 -1.98 -5.78
C VAL A 60 4.91 -1.00 -6.74
N SER A 61 4.39 0.14 -6.27
CA SER A 61 3.75 1.12 -7.13
C SER A 61 4.72 1.74 -8.15
N ASP A 62 5.98 1.97 -7.78
CA ASP A 62 7.02 2.39 -8.73
C ASP A 62 7.35 1.30 -9.75
N ILE A 63 7.45 0.04 -9.31
CA ILE A 63 7.66 -1.12 -10.20
C ILE A 63 6.54 -1.22 -11.22
N THR A 64 5.29 -1.20 -10.75
CA THR A 64 4.10 -1.29 -11.58
C THR A 64 4.01 -0.10 -12.54
N ALA A 65 4.26 1.12 -12.05
CA ALA A 65 4.25 2.32 -12.89
C ALA A 65 5.34 2.27 -13.97
N ALA A 66 6.56 1.83 -13.65
CA ALA A 66 7.64 1.66 -14.61
C ALA A 66 7.27 0.65 -15.70
N LEU A 67 6.67 -0.49 -15.31
CA LEU A 67 6.21 -1.51 -16.25
C LEU A 67 5.09 -0.98 -17.16
N THR A 68 4.14 -0.22 -16.61
CA THR A 68 3.08 0.45 -17.39
C THR A 68 3.65 1.51 -18.34
N MET A 69 4.68 2.25 -17.92
CA MET A 69 5.35 3.22 -18.80
C MET A 69 6.01 2.51 -19.99
N GLU A 70 6.69 1.40 -19.77
CA GLU A 70 7.24 0.61 -20.88
C GLU A 70 6.16 0.06 -21.79
N ALA A 71 5.10 -0.53 -21.22
CA ALA A 71 3.96 -1.05 -21.98
C ALA A 71 3.31 0.03 -22.88
N LEU A 72 3.28 1.29 -22.41
CA LEU A 72 2.72 2.44 -23.11
C LEU A 72 3.77 3.28 -23.86
N ARG A 73 5.03 2.84 -23.91
CA ARG A 73 6.15 3.55 -24.55
C ARG A 73 6.27 5.00 -24.05
N GLY A 74 6.36 5.14 -22.73
CA GLY A 74 6.38 6.42 -22.02
C GLY A 74 7.61 7.26 -22.31
N VAL A 75 7.49 8.57 -22.11
CA VAL A 75 8.51 9.60 -22.34
C VAL A 75 9.40 9.71 -21.10
N ARG A 76 10.67 9.32 -21.23
CA ARG A 76 11.61 9.23 -20.10
C ARG A 76 12.05 10.58 -19.54
N ASP A 77 11.96 11.66 -20.33
CA ASP A 77 12.33 13.02 -19.93
C ASP A 77 11.56 13.51 -18.68
N ALA A 78 10.36 12.98 -18.43
CA ALA A 78 9.56 13.28 -17.26
C ALA A 78 10.25 12.94 -15.92
N PHE A 79 11.27 12.07 -15.96
CA PHE A 79 12.02 11.60 -14.79
C PHE A 79 13.39 12.28 -14.65
N ASP A 80 13.74 13.22 -15.54
CA ASP A 80 15.04 13.91 -15.49
C ASP A 80 15.25 14.57 -14.12
N LEU A 81 16.29 14.13 -13.41
CA LEU A 81 16.60 14.57 -12.05
C LEU A 81 16.84 16.07 -11.93
N ARG A 82 17.18 16.79 -13.01
CA ARG A 82 17.30 18.25 -12.98
C ARG A 82 15.96 18.88 -12.64
N THR A 83 14.85 18.39 -13.21
CA THR A 83 13.51 18.91 -12.93
C THR A 83 13.11 18.66 -11.48
N HIS A 84 13.43 17.48 -10.94
CA HIS A 84 13.09 17.13 -9.56
C HIS A 84 14.00 17.80 -8.52
N LYS A 85 15.22 18.18 -8.89
CA LYS A 85 16.09 19.02 -8.03
C LYS A 85 15.59 20.45 -7.91
N LEU A 86 14.86 20.98 -8.92
CA LEU A 86 14.22 22.29 -8.83
C LEU A 86 13.03 22.32 -7.84
N ARG A 87 12.43 21.16 -7.56
CA ARG A 87 11.37 20.99 -6.56
C ARG A 87 11.71 19.81 -5.62
N PRO A 88 12.60 20.02 -4.63
CA PRO A 88 13.35 18.95 -3.98
C PRO A 88 12.60 18.23 -2.84
N HIS A 89 11.34 17.86 -3.06
CA HIS A 89 10.66 16.93 -2.16
C HIS A 89 11.38 15.58 -2.20
N ARG A 90 11.67 15.00 -1.02
CA ARG A 90 12.52 13.82 -0.90
C ARG A 90 11.90 12.63 -1.63
N GLY A 91 10.63 12.33 -1.36
CA GLY A 91 9.90 11.27 -2.02
C GLY A 91 9.81 11.48 -3.53
N GLN A 92 9.68 12.72 -4.01
CA GLN A 92 9.63 13.02 -5.44
C GLN A 92 10.94 12.68 -6.16
N ILE A 93 12.07 13.12 -5.61
CA ILE A 93 13.40 12.78 -6.13
C ILE A 93 13.60 11.26 -6.09
N GLN A 94 13.18 10.61 -5.00
CA GLN A 94 13.38 9.18 -4.84
C GLN A 94 12.56 8.36 -5.85
N THR A 95 11.30 8.72 -6.08
CA THR A 95 10.49 8.10 -7.13
C THR A 95 11.13 8.24 -8.51
N ALA A 96 11.61 9.43 -8.86
CA ALA A 96 12.27 9.63 -10.16
C ALA A 96 13.51 8.73 -10.31
N LYS A 97 14.35 8.64 -9.26
CA LYS A 97 15.50 7.72 -9.24
C LYS A 97 15.08 6.26 -9.39
N ASN A 98 14.03 5.83 -8.69
CA ASN A 98 13.51 4.47 -8.77
C ASN A 98 13.06 4.15 -10.21
N ILE A 99 12.26 5.01 -10.83
CA ILE A 99 11.78 4.80 -12.22
C ILE A 99 12.95 4.72 -13.20
N ILE A 100 13.93 5.62 -13.11
CA ILE A 100 15.15 5.56 -13.94
C ILE A 100 15.86 4.21 -13.76
N ALA A 101 16.08 3.80 -12.52
CA ALA A 101 16.82 2.57 -12.23
C ALA A 101 16.06 1.30 -12.66
N LEU A 102 14.73 1.29 -12.52
CA LEU A 102 13.86 0.19 -12.94
C LEU A 102 13.87 -0.01 -14.46
N THR A 103 13.79 1.10 -15.20
CA THR A 103 13.73 1.14 -16.67
C THR A 103 15.11 1.19 -17.36
N GLU A 104 16.21 1.10 -16.60
CA GLU A 104 17.55 1.15 -17.18
C GLU A 104 17.77 0.02 -18.18
N GLY A 105 18.20 0.38 -19.40
CA GLY A 105 18.38 -0.56 -20.51
C GLY A 105 17.11 -0.86 -21.32
N SER A 106 15.99 -0.23 -21.00
CA SER A 106 14.74 -0.35 -21.75
C SER A 106 14.85 0.20 -23.17
N THR A 107 14.33 -0.56 -24.12
CA THR A 107 14.06 -0.08 -25.49
C THR A 107 12.59 0.28 -25.71
N PHE A 108 11.74 0.16 -24.68
CA PHE A 108 10.32 0.50 -24.77
C PHE A 108 10.08 2.01 -24.59
N MET A 109 10.80 2.61 -23.63
CA MET A 109 10.68 4.03 -23.32
C MET A 109 11.16 4.90 -24.49
N THR A 110 10.53 6.04 -24.72
CA THR A 110 10.92 7.00 -25.75
C THR A 110 11.42 8.31 -25.17
N ASP A 111 11.98 9.16 -26.01
CA ASP A 111 12.34 10.52 -25.65
C ASP A 111 11.23 11.51 -26.08
N GLN A 112 11.29 12.71 -25.54
CA GLN A 112 10.37 13.78 -25.89
C GLN A 112 10.44 14.09 -27.39
N GLY A 113 9.30 13.93 -28.07
CA GLY A 113 9.17 14.21 -29.50
C GLY A 113 9.29 12.97 -30.41
N ASP A 114 9.73 11.82 -29.90
CA ASP A 114 9.83 10.58 -30.69
C ASP A 114 8.45 10.07 -31.14
N LEU A 115 7.54 9.89 -30.17
CA LEU A 115 6.15 9.50 -30.41
C LEU A 115 5.17 10.61 -30.08
N ARG A 116 5.51 11.40 -29.06
CA ARG A 116 4.70 12.48 -28.52
C ARG A 116 5.56 13.43 -27.72
N VAL A 117 5.09 14.66 -27.57
CA VAL A 117 5.81 15.70 -26.81
C VAL A 117 5.75 15.40 -25.31
N GLN A 118 4.61 14.96 -24.79
CA GLN A 118 4.42 14.69 -23.36
C GLN A 118 3.44 13.55 -23.14
N ASP A 119 3.64 12.81 -22.06
CA ASP A 119 2.65 11.88 -21.53
C ASP A 119 1.53 12.58 -20.74
N ALA A 120 0.41 11.86 -20.61
CA ALA A 120 -0.66 12.20 -19.67
C ALA A 120 -0.17 12.11 -18.21
N TYR A 121 -0.86 12.80 -17.31
CA TYR A 121 -0.43 12.96 -15.92
C TYR A 121 -0.29 11.65 -15.15
N ALA A 122 -1.12 10.64 -15.41
CA ALA A 122 -1.02 9.35 -14.74
C ALA A 122 0.36 8.65 -14.93
N LEU A 123 1.09 9.01 -16.00
CA LEU A 123 2.47 8.55 -16.25
C LEU A 123 3.48 9.65 -15.85
N ARG A 124 3.28 10.87 -16.34
CA ARG A 124 4.25 11.96 -16.19
C ARG A 124 4.38 12.49 -14.76
N CYS A 125 3.30 12.43 -13.99
CA CYS A 125 3.25 12.96 -12.61
C CYS A 125 3.55 11.89 -11.55
N VAL A 126 4.02 10.70 -11.95
CA VAL A 126 4.37 9.61 -11.02
C VAL A 126 5.35 10.07 -9.93
N PRO A 127 6.44 10.81 -10.24
CA PRO A 127 7.34 11.31 -9.20
C PRO A 127 6.63 12.17 -8.17
N GLN A 128 5.76 13.08 -8.61
CA GLN A 128 5.07 14.04 -7.76
C GLN A 128 4.04 13.34 -6.86
N VAL A 129 3.23 12.43 -7.42
CA VAL A 129 2.14 11.76 -6.69
C VAL A 129 2.67 10.65 -5.78
N HIS A 130 3.50 9.74 -6.30
CA HIS A 130 4.09 8.69 -5.46
C HIS A 130 5.04 9.31 -4.43
N GLY A 131 5.77 10.36 -4.82
CA GLY A 131 6.68 11.08 -3.92
C GLY A 131 5.98 11.74 -2.74
N ALA A 132 4.84 12.40 -2.96
CA ALA A 132 4.04 12.94 -1.87
C ALA A 132 3.56 11.84 -0.90
N SER A 133 3.15 10.69 -1.44
CA SER A 133 2.72 9.54 -0.63
C SER A 133 3.88 8.95 0.17
N LYS A 134 5.09 8.89 -0.39
CA LYS A 134 6.31 8.47 0.33
C LYS A 134 6.67 9.42 1.46
N ASP A 135 6.58 10.73 1.24
CA ASP A 135 6.86 11.70 2.29
C ASP A 135 5.85 11.58 3.44
N ALA A 136 4.57 11.39 3.13
CA ALA A 136 3.52 11.14 4.13
C ALA A 136 3.73 9.83 4.91
N VAL A 137 4.01 8.72 4.21
CA VAL A 137 4.28 7.42 4.85
C VAL A 137 5.53 7.48 5.74
N ASN A 138 6.55 8.21 5.32
CA ASN A 138 7.75 8.41 6.14
C ASN A 138 7.48 9.24 7.40
N TYR A 139 6.59 10.23 7.34
CA TYR A 139 6.14 10.95 8.53
C TYR A 139 5.46 9.99 9.51
N VAL A 140 4.48 9.21 9.04
CA VAL A 140 3.76 8.22 9.86
C VAL A 140 4.71 7.19 10.47
N LYS A 141 5.75 6.79 9.72
CA LYS A 141 6.78 5.89 10.22
C LYS A 141 7.53 6.44 11.43
N GLU A 142 7.86 7.72 11.46
CA GLU A 142 8.53 8.31 12.61
C GLU A 142 7.58 8.43 13.82
N GLU A 143 6.31 8.77 13.60
CA GLU A 143 5.29 8.80 14.65
C GLU A 143 5.08 7.41 15.29
N VAL A 144 4.89 6.36 14.46
CA VAL A 144 4.75 4.98 14.93
C VAL A 144 6.00 4.52 15.69
N LYS A 145 7.19 4.92 15.23
CA LYS A 145 8.45 4.56 15.90
C LYS A 145 8.53 5.17 17.30
N ILE A 146 8.03 6.39 17.50
CA ILE A 146 7.93 7.00 18.84
C ILE A 146 6.95 6.17 19.67
N GLU A 147 5.72 5.98 19.18
CA GLU A 147 4.64 5.37 19.94
C GLU A 147 4.92 3.93 20.39
N ILE A 148 5.51 3.09 19.52
CA ILE A 148 5.87 1.71 19.88
C ILE A 148 6.86 1.65 21.06
N ASN A 149 7.65 2.70 21.27
CA ASN A 149 8.64 2.79 22.34
C ASN A 149 8.18 3.69 23.51
N SER A 150 6.92 4.12 23.52
CA SER A 150 6.34 5.00 24.54
C SER A 150 5.72 4.21 25.69
N VAL A 151 5.69 4.84 26.88
CA VAL A 151 4.87 4.39 28.01
C VAL A 151 3.51 5.07 27.92
N THR A 152 2.49 4.32 27.52
CA THR A 152 1.15 4.83 27.22
C THR A 152 0.09 4.47 28.26
N ASP A 153 0.46 3.76 29.32
CA ASP A 153 -0.45 3.46 30.43
C ASP A 153 -0.60 4.64 31.39
N ASN A 154 -1.47 4.48 32.39
CA ASN A 154 -1.68 5.46 33.45
C ASN A 154 -2.29 4.81 34.71
N PRO A 155 -1.94 5.24 35.93
CA PRO A 155 -0.93 6.25 36.30
C PRO A 155 0.51 5.75 36.09
N ILE A 156 1.44 6.68 35.90
CA ILE A 156 2.87 6.36 35.78
C ILE A 156 3.50 6.35 37.18
N ILE A 157 4.28 5.31 37.44
CA ILE A 157 5.09 5.17 38.66
C ILE A 157 6.54 5.46 38.29
N PHE A 158 7.15 6.43 38.97
CA PHE A 158 8.54 6.81 38.77
C PHE A 158 9.46 6.17 39.83
N ASP A 159 10.75 6.08 39.53
CA ASP A 159 11.74 5.46 40.42
C ASP A 159 11.86 6.16 41.79
N ASN A 160 11.49 7.44 41.87
CA ASN A 160 11.41 8.19 43.13
C ASN A 160 10.11 7.91 43.93
N SER A 161 9.33 6.91 43.52
CA SER A 161 8.01 6.54 44.08
C SER A 161 6.89 7.54 43.83
N ASP A 162 7.09 8.56 42.98
CA ASP A 162 5.99 9.43 42.56
C ASP A 162 5.01 8.65 41.68
N VAL A 163 3.72 8.88 41.94
CA VAL A 163 2.63 8.34 41.13
C VAL A 163 1.89 9.51 40.49
N ILE A 164 2.03 9.65 39.18
CA ILE A 164 1.45 10.76 38.43
C ILE A 164 0.34 10.23 37.53
N SER A 165 -0.86 10.79 37.68
CA SER A 165 -1.95 10.59 36.73
C SER A 165 -1.86 11.64 35.61
N GLY A 166 -1.57 11.20 34.40
CA GLY A 166 -1.57 11.97 33.16
C GLY A 166 -2.53 11.38 32.12
N GLY A 167 -2.20 11.60 30.84
CA GLY A 167 -3.06 11.24 29.71
C GLY A 167 -2.34 10.54 28.55
N ASN A 168 -1.22 9.85 28.81
CA ASN A 168 -0.43 9.18 27.76
C ASN A 168 -1.19 8.08 27.00
N PHE A 169 -2.33 7.62 27.53
CA PHE A 169 -3.23 6.68 26.84
C PHE A 169 -4.03 7.32 25.71
N HIS A 170 -4.05 8.65 25.60
CA HIS A 170 -4.82 9.34 24.57
C HIS A 170 -4.10 9.25 23.21
N GLY A 171 -4.59 8.37 22.34
CA GLY A 171 -3.95 8.04 21.06
C GLY A 171 -4.17 9.05 19.93
N GLU A 172 -4.26 10.35 20.21
CA GLU A 172 -4.44 11.39 19.17
C GLU A 172 -3.29 11.44 18.16
N PRO A 173 -2.00 11.35 18.59
CA PRO A 173 -0.88 11.35 17.65
C PRO A 173 -0.98 10.22 16.62
N MET A 174 -1.46 9.05 17.05
CA MET A 174 -1.67 7.90 16.19
C MET A 174 -2.91 8.03 15.31
N ALA A 175 -4.01 8.58 15.84
CA ALA A 175 -5.24 8.77 15.06
C ALA A 175 -5.00 9.65 13.83
N LEU A 176 -4.40 10.82 14.02
CA LEU A 176 -4.05 11.75 12.94
C LEU A 176 -3.09 11.09 11.93
N SER A 177 -2.08 10.38 12.45
CA SER A 177 -1.09 9.69 11.61
C SER A 177 -1.71 8.59 10.74
N PHE A 178 -2.64 7.80 11.28
CA PHE A 178 -3.27 6.72 10.53
C PHE A 178 -4.32 7.19 9.53
N ASP A 179 -5.04 8.29 9.81
CA ASP A 179 -5.87 8.93 8.78
C ASP A 179 -5.00 9.52 7.66
N PHE A 180 -3.87 10.15 8.00
CA PHE A 180 -2.94 10.65 6.99
C PHE A 180 -2.32 9.53 6.14
N LEU A 181 -2.00 8.38 6.75
CA LEU A 181 -1.59 7.18 6.04
C LEU A 181 -2.66 6.73 5.03
N GLY A 182 -3.92 6.64 5.46
CA GLY A 182 -5.05 6.27 4.61
C GLY A 182 -5.23 7.23 3.42
N ILE A 183 -5.15 8.54 3.66
CA ILE A 183 -5.23 9.57 2.61
C ILE A 183 -4.09 9.38 1.60
N ALA A 184 -2.85 9.24 2.06
CA ALA A 184 -1.68 9.10 1.20
C ALA A 184 -1.74 7.83 0.34
N VAL A 185 -2.11 6.69 0.93
CA VAL A 185 -2.17 5.41 0.20
C VAL A 185 -3.35 5.35 -0.77
N SER A 186 -4.44 6.09 -0.50
CA SER A 186 -5.57 6.20 -1.43
C SER A 186 -5.16 6.84 -2.77
N GLU A 187 -4.24 7.81 -2.75
CA GLU A 187 -3.76 8.46 -3.97
C GLU A 187 -2.93 7.51 -4.85
N ILE A 188 -2.23 6.53 -4.26
CA ILE A 188 -1.52 5.48 -5.01
C ILE A 188 -2.50 4.61 -5.79
N ALA A 189 -3.62 4.22 -5.17
CA ALA A 189 -4.68 3.48 -5.85
C ALA A 189 -5.33 4.32 -6.96
N ASN A 190 -5.65 5.60 -6.69
CA ASN A 190 -6.22 6.53 -7.68
C ASN A 190 -5.34 6.61 -8.94
N ILE A 191 -4.04 6.89 -8.80
CA ILE A 191 -3.16 7.04 -9.98
C ILE A 191 -2.90 5.70 -10.68
N SER A 192 -2.83 4.59 -9.92
CA SER A 192 -2.68 3.23 -10.47
C SER A 192 -3.87 2.82 -11.33
N GLU A 193 -5.09 3.08 -10.86
CA GLU A 193 -6.29 2.77 -11.62
C GLU A 193 -6.40 3.64 -12.89
N ARG A 194 -5.97 4.91 -12.85
CA ARG A 194 -5.88 5.74 -14.07
C ARG A 194 -4.85 5.23 -15.07
N ARG A 195 -3.75 4.61 -14.61
CA ARG A 195 -2.78 3.93 -15.48
C ARG A 195 -3.35 2.62 -16.05
N LEU A 196 -4.12 1.87 -15.26
CA LEU A 196 -4.86 0.69 -15.74
C LEU A 196 -5.86 1.07 -16.84
N GLU A 197 -6.68 2.11 -16.66
CA GLU A 197 -7.58 2.64 -17.69
C GLU A 197 -6.82 2.96 -18.99
N ARG A 198 -5.67 3.62 -18.83
CA ARG A 198 -4.78 3.96 -19.93
C ARG A 198 -4.17 2.77 -20.67
N LEU A 199 -4.06 1.59 -20.05
CA LEU A 199 -3.59 0.35 -20.68
C LEU A 199 -4.71 -0.31 -21.50
N ILE A 200 -5.93 -0.30 -20.97
CA ILE A 200 -7.05 -1.06 -21.55
C ILE A 200 -7.84 -0.27 -22.60
N ASN A 201 -7.77 1.05 -22.57
CA ASN A 201 -8.52 1.91 -23.46
C ASN A 201 -7.73 2.21 -24.74
N TYR A 202 -8.13 1.59 -25.85
CA TYR A 202 -7.51 1.73 -27.17
C TYR A 202 -7.55 3.18 -27.72
N GLN A 203 -8.38 4.06 -27.17
CA GLN A 203 -8.37 5.48 -27.56
C GLN A 203 -7.19 6.25 -26.96
N LEU A 204 -6.53 5.67 -25.96
CA LEU A 204 -5.44 6.29 -25.20
C LEU A 204 -4.07 5.64 -25.49
N ASN A 205 -4.03 4.61 -26.33
CA ASN A 205 -2.82 3.87 -26.68
C ASN A 205 -2.97 3.15 -28.04
N ASP A 206 -1.95 2.40 -28.45
CA ASP A 206 -1.89 1.60 -29.68
C ASP A 206 -2.02 0.08 -29.44
N LEU A 207 -2.64 -0.32 -28.32
CA LEU A 207 -2.87 -1.71 -27.92
C LEU A 207 -4.30 -2.17 -28.26
N PRO A 208 -4.57 -3.48 -28.32
CA PRO A 208 -5.92 -4.00 -28.50
C PRO A 208 -6.86 -3.52 -27.38
N PRO A 209 -8.15 -3.25 -27.70
CA PRO A 209 -9.13 -2.85 -26.70
C PRO A 209 -9.22 -3.89 -25.59
N PHE A 210 -9.20 -3.41 -24.35
CA PHE A 210 -9.23 -4.22 -23.13
C PHE A 210 -8.10 -5.24 -23.00
N LEU A 211 -7.02 -5.07 -23.77
CA LEU A 211 -5.92 -6.03 -23.89
C LEU A 211 -6.40 -7.43 -24.32
N ALA A 212 -7.49 -7.48 -25.07
CA ALA A 212 -8.05 -8.71 -25.62
C ALA A 212 -7.50 -8.96 -27.04
N LYS A 213 -6.93 -10.14 -27.27
CA LYS A 213 -6.37 -10.51 -28.59
C LYS A 213 -7.43 -10.50 -29.70
N ASN A 214 -8.63 -11.02 -29.40
CA ASN A 214 -9.78 -11.04 -30.31
C ASN A 214 -10.94 -10.25 -29.68
N GLY A 215 -10.83 -8.91 -29.72
CA GLY A 215 -11.82 -7.99 -29.18
C GLY A 215 -13.21 -8.15 -29.82
N GLY A 216 -14.26 -7.86 -29.06
CA GLY A 216 -15.67 -8.06 -29.47
C GLY A 216 -16.20 -9.47 -29.21
N LEU A 217 -15.34 -10.49 -29.33
CA LEU A 217 -15.62 -11.85 -28.83
C LEU A 217 -15.14 -12.03 -27.39
N ASN A 218 -14.00 -11.40 -27.04
CA ASN A 218 -13.40 -11.44 -25.71
C ASN A 218 -13.41 -10.04 -25.10
N SER A 219 -13.63 -9.99 -23.79
CA SER A 219 -13.72 -8.76 -22.99
C SER A 219 -12.42 -8.43 -22.26
N GLY A 220 -11.48 -9.38 -22.15
CA GLY A 220 -10.16 -9.15 -21.57
C GLY A 220 -10.24 -8.56 -20.16
N PHE A 221 -9.63 -7.37 -19.98
CA PHE A 221 -9.53 -6.68 -18.69
C PHE A 221 -10.71 -5.76 -18.37
N MET A 222 -11.76 -5.72 -19.19
CA MET A 222 -12.90 -4.79 -19.03
C MET A 222 -13.51 -4.84 -17.62
N ILE A 223 -13.96 -6.02 -17.18
CA ILE A 223 -14.62 -6.18 -15.86
C ILE A 223 -13.62 -6.02 -14.72
N THR A 224 -12.36 -6.40 -14.97
CA THR A 224 -11.28 -6.25 -13.99
C THR A 224 -11.05 -4.78 -13.63
N GLN A 225 -11.19 -3.87 -14.60
CA GLN A 225 -11.11 -2.44 -14.33
C GLN A 225 -12.31 -1.91 -13.52
N TYR A 226 -13.51 -2.48 -13.66
CA TYR A 226 -14.64 -2.12 -12.80
C TYR A 226 -14.37 -2.44 -11.34
N ALA A 227 -13.78 -3.61 -11.07
CA ALA A 227 -13.39 -3.99 -9.72
C ALA A 227 -12.33 -3.04 -9.13
N ALA A 228 -11.30 -2.70 -9.91
CA ALA A 228 -10.28 -1.73 -9.49
C ALA A 228 -10.91 -0.34 -9.21
N ALA A 229 -11.76 0.15 -10.12
CA ALA A 229 -12.44 1.44 -9.96
C ALA A 229 -13.37 1.48 -8.74
N ALA A 230 -14.05 0.38 -8.42
CA ALA A 230 -14.87 0.26 -7.23
C ALA A 230 -14.03 0.40 -5.95
N LEU A 231 -12.91 -0.32 -5.84
CA LEU A 231 -11.99 -0.24 -4.70
C LEU A 231 -11.39 1.17 -4.53
N VAL A 232 -11.02 1.81 -5.65
CA VAL A 232 -10.57 3.20 -5.64
C VAL A 232 -11.67 4.14 -5.14
N SER A 233 -12.93 3.91 -5.54
CA SER A 233 -14.05 4.72 -5.06
C SER A 233 -14.33 4.49 -3.57
N GLU A 234 -14.22 3.26 -3.10
CA GLU A 234 -14.40 2.89 -1.70
C GLU A 234 -13.35 3.55 -0.80
N ASN A 235 -12.08 3.58 -1.24
CA ASN A 235 -11.00 4.27 -0.55
C ASN A 235 -11.30 5.76 -0.31
N LYS A 236 -12.05 6.43 -1.19
CA LYS A 236 -12.44 7.85 -1.00
C LYS A 236 -13.32 8.05 0.23
N ILE A 237 -14.22 7.09 0.49
CA ILE A 237 -15.09 7.12 1.67
C ILE A 237 -14.28 6.74 2.92
N LEU A 238 -13.46 5.71 2.82
CA LEU A 238 -12.58 5.28 3.91
C LEU A 238 -11.55 6.35 4.30
N ALA A 239 -11.16 7.24 3.38
CA ALA A 239 -10.22 8.33 3.64
C ALA A 239 -10.83 9.51 4.44
N HIS A 240 -12.14 9.50 4.72
CA HIS A 240 -12.74 10.48 5.64
C HIS A 240 -12.13 10.33 7.03
N PRO A 241 -11.55 11.36 7.66
CA PRO A 241 -10.78 11.19 8.88
C PRO A 241 -11.67 10.75 10.05
N ALA A 242 -11.23 9.74 10.79
CA ALA A 242 -11.86 9.33 12.05
C ALA A 242 -11.38 10.17 13.23
N SER A 243 -10.15 10.70 13.18
CA SER A 243 -9.52 11.47 14.25
C SER A 243 -10.17 12.83 14.52
N VAL A 244 -11.07 13.29 13.65
CA VAL A 244 -11.82 14.54 13.85
C VAL A 244 -13.15 14.33 14.57
N ASP A 245 -13.48 13.09 14.92
CA ASP A 245 -14.68 12.72 15.67
C ASP A 245 -14.34 12.39 17.13
N SER A 246 -15.25 12.72 18.03
CA SER A 246 -15.17 12.41 19.46
C SER A 246 -16.56 12.46 20.07
N ILE A 247 -16.93 11.40 20.81
CA ILE A 247 -18.22 11.30 21.50
C ILE A 247 -17.96 11.06 22.99
N PRO A 248 -18.49 11.92 23.89
CA PRO A 248 -18.24 11.80 25.31
C PRO A 248 -18.82 10.52 25.90
N SER A 249 -18.07 9.91 26.80
CA SER A 249 -18.29 8.61 27.40
C SER A 249 -18.16 8.69 28.93
N SER A 250 -18.53 7.63 29.64
CA SER A 250 -18.30 7.49 31.09
C SER A 250 -18.77 8.69 31.92
N ALA A 251 -20.01 9.13 31.70
CA ALA A 251 -20.62 10.31 32.36
C ALA A 251 -19.81 11.61 32.17
N ASN A 252 -19.21 11.81 30.99
CA ASN A 252 -18.32 12.91 30.62
C ASN A 252 -16.96 12.91 31.34
N GLN A 253 -16.56 11.80 31.96
CA GLN A 253 -15.18 11.65 32.43
C GLN A 253 -14.21 11.45 31.27
N GLU A 254 -14.68 10.82 30.18
CA GLU A 254 -13.99 10.71 28.89
C GLU A 254 -14.72 11.61 27.89
N ASP A 255 -14.54 12.92 28.01
CA ASP A 255 -15.23 13.93 27.20
C ASP A 255 -14.57 14.20 25.84
N HIS A 256 -13.33 13.73 25.67
CA HIS A 256 -12.59 13.76 24.41
C HIS A 256 -11.81 12.45 24.19
N VAL A 257 -11.93 11.87 22.99
CA VAL A 257 -11.23 10.63 22.59
C VAL A 257 -10.72 10.73 21.15
N SER A 258 -9.74 9.92 20.76
CA SER A 258 -9.06 10.07 19.46
C SER A 258 -9.64 9.28 18.30
N MET A 259 -10.49 8.28 18.57
CA MET A 259 -10.93 7.30 17.56
C MET A 259 -9.78 6.59 16.80
N GLY A 260 -8.58 6.54 17.37
CA GLY A 260 -7.38 6.06 16.68
C GLY A 260 -7.43 4.61 16.18
N THR A 261 -8.17 3.74 16.86
CA THR A 261 -8.40 2.35 16.40
C THR A 261 -9.23 2.31 15.10
N ILE A 262 -10.18 3.23 14.94
CA ILE A 262 -10.98 3.35 13.72
C ILE A 262 -10.10 3.86 12.56
N ALA A 263 -9.29 4.89 12.81
CA ALA A 263 -8.31 5.40 11.86
C ALA A 263 -7.34 4.30 11.38
N ALA A 264 -6.76 3.52 12.32
CA ALA A 264 -5.85 2.41 12.02
C ALA A 264 -6.51 1.33 11.14
N ARG A 265 -7.73 0.90 11.49
CA ARG A 265 -8.47 -0.13 10.73
C ARG A 265 -8.83 0.33 9.33
N LYS A 266 -9.31 1.58 9.18
CA LYS A 266 -9.60 2.18 7.87
C LYS A 266 -8.34 2.29 7.02
N GLY A 267 -7.24 2.73 7.61
CA GLY A 267 -5.94 2.78 6.94
C GLY A 267 -5.48 1.40 6.44
N LEU A 268 -5.65 0.35 7.25
CA LEU A 268 -5.33 -1.02 6.83
C LEU A 268 -6.20 -1.50 5.66
N GLU A 269 -7.50 -1.19 5.68
CA GLU A 269 -8.41 -1.55 4.59
C GLU A 269 -8.04 -0.86 3.28
N ILE A 270 -7.75 0.45 3.33
CA ILE A 270 -7.25 1.21 2.19
C ILE A 270 -5.98 0.58 1.62
N VAL A 271 -5.04 0.18 2.48
CA VAL A 271 -3.80 -0.48 2.07
C VAL A 271 -4.07 -1.81 1.35
N ASN A 272 -5.01 -2.62 1.84
CA ASN A 272 -5.38 -3.87 1.18
C ASN A 272 -6.04 -3.62 -0.18
N ASN A 273 -6.97 -2.65 -0.27
CA ASN A 273 -7.60 -2.23 -1.52
C ASN A 273 -6.56 -1.75 -2.54
N THR A 274 -5.59 -0.96 -2.10
CA THR A 274 -4.48 -0.48 -2.95
C THR A 274 -3.61 -1.64 -3.46
N ALA A 275 -3.37 -2.68 -2.66
CA ALA A 275 -2.64 -3.86 -3.11
C ALA A 275 -3.36 -4.56 -4.27
N ARG A 276 -4.70 -4.70 -4.19
CA ARG A 276 -5.52 -5.30 -5.26
C ARG A 276 -5.53 -4.46 -6.54
N VAL A 277 -5.61 -3.14 -6.41
CA VAL A 277 -5.55 -2.22 -7.56
C VAL A 277 -4.18 -2.31 -8.24
N LEU A 278 -3.09 -2.28 -7.47
CA LEU A 278 -1.72 -2.43 -8.00
C LEU A 278 -1.50 -3.79 -8.65
N ALA A 279 -2.00 -4.88 -8.07
CA ALA A 279 -1.93 -6.22 -8.66
C ALA A 279 -2.68 -6.29 -10.01
N THR A 280 -3.80 -5.58 -10.12
CA THR A 280 -4.58 -5.49 -11.36
C THR A 280 -3.82 -4.72 -12.44
N GLU A 281 -3.27 -3.55 -12.11
CA GLU A 281 -2.44 -2.76 -13.02
C GLU A 281 -1.20 -3.57 -13.46
N LEU A 282 -0.52 -4.23 -12.53
CA LEU A 282 0.67 -5.06 -12.79
C LEU A 282 0.38 -6.18 -13.79
N MET A 283 -0.73 -6.90 -13.59
CA MET A 283 -1.16 -7.96 -14.50
C MET A 283 -1.50 -7.42 -15.89
N ALA A 284 -2.19 -6.28 -15.96
CA ALA A 284 -2.52 -5.61 -17.22
C ALA A 284 -1.27 -5.10 -17.95
N ALA A 285 -0.28 -4.54 -17.22
CA ALA A 285 0.97 -4.08 -17.79
C ALA A 285 1.76 -5.24 -18.41
N CYS A 286 1.83 -6.39 -17.73
CA CYS A 286 2.46 -7.60 -18.29
C CYS A 286 1.72 -8.08 -19.55
N GLN A 287 0.39 -8.08 -19.54
CA GLN A 287 -0.40 -8.44 -20.72
C GLN A 287 -0.14 -7.49 -21.89
N ALA A 288 -0.06 -6.18 -21.62
CA ALA A 288 0.23 -5.17 -22.63
C ALA A 288 1.63 -5.33 -23.24
N ILE A 289 2.62 -5.71 -22.42
CA ILE A 289 3.98 -6.02 -22.88
C ILE A 289 3.98 -7.20 -23.84
N ASP A 290 3.19 -8.25 -23.60
CA ASP A 290 3.14 -9.43 -24.49
C ASP A 290 2.62 -9.12 -25.90
N PHE A 291 1.83 -8.07 -26.06
CA PHE A 291 1.40 -7.59 -27.38
C PHE A 291 2.51 -6.88 -28.14
N ARG A 292 3.64 -6.56 -27.48
CA ARG A 292 4.77 -5.87 -28.09
C ARG A 292 5.87 -6.88 -28.40
N LYS A 293 6.40 -6.85 -29.63
CA LYS A 293 7.45 -7.76 -30.09
C LYS A 293 8.76 -7.00 -30.30
N GLY A 294 9.89 -7.70 -30.09
CA GLY A 294 11.22 -7.21 -30.47
C GLY A 294 11.77 -6.07 -29.61
N LEU A 295 11.18 -5.83 -28.43
CA LEU A 295 11.62 -4.82 -27.48
C LEU A 295 12.11 -5.48 -26.20
N LYS A 296 13.02 -4.80 -25.50
CA LYS A 296 13.65 -5.25 -24.26
C LYS A 296 13.21 -4.36 -23.10
N LEU A 297 12.72 -4.98 -22.03
CA LEU A 297 12.40 -4.30 -20.78
C LEU A 297 13.66 -3.80 -20.07
N GLY A 298 13.49 -2.82 -19.20
CA GLY A 298 14.51 -2.39 -18.26
C GLY A 298 14.89 -3.49 -17.26
N LYS A 299 16.07 -3.39 -16.69
CA LYS A 299 16.63 -4.43 -15.81
C LYS A 299 15.76 -4.78 -14.59
N GLY A 300 14.99 -3.83 -14.06
CA GLY A 300 14.11 -4.06 -12.91
C GLY A 300 12.73 -4.54 -13.32
N THR A 301 12.17 -3.92 -14.36
CA THR A 301 10.85 -4.29 -14.90
C THR A 301 10.85 -5.66 -15.58
N GLU A 302 11.98 -6.10 -16.13
CA GLU A 302 12.15 -7.45 -16.66
C GLU A 302 11.95 -8.52 -15.57
N GLU A 303 12.48 -8.31 -14.37
CA GLU A 303 12.29 -9.24 -13.24
C GLU A 303 10.86 -9.20 -12.70
N ALA A 304 10.22 -8.04 -12.67
CA ALA A 304 8.81 -7.92 -12.31
C ALA A 304 7.92 -8.70 -13.30
N TYR A 305 8.17 -8.53 -14.60
CA TYR A 305 7.46 -9.24 -15.67
C TYR A 305 7.65 -10.76 -15.54
N LYS A 306 8.88 -11.24 -15.33
CA LYS A 306 9.17 -12.67 -15.11
C LYS A 306 8.43 -13.22 -13.90
N ALA A 307 8.45 -12.51 -12.78
CA ALA A 307 7.76 -12.93 -11.55
C ALA A 307 6.25 -13.15 -11.79
N VAL A 308 5.60 -12.23 -12.50
CA VAL A 308 4.19 -12.36 -12.88
C VAL A 308 3.99 -13.53 -13.85
N ARG A 309 4.78 -13.61 -14.93
CA ARG A 309 4.63 -14.64 -15.96
C ARG A 309 4.93 -16.06 -15.48
N ASN A 310 5.71 -16.20 -14.41
CA ASN A 310 5.91 -17.49 -13.72
C ASN A 310 4.66 -18.01 -13.00
N LYS A 311 3.64 -17.16 -12.75
CA LYS A 311 2.40 -17.52 -12.04
C LYS A 311 1.14 -17.36 -12.89
N VAL A 312 1.18 -16.42 -13.83
CA VAL A 312 0.05 -16.00 -14.66
C VAL A 312 0.47 -16.00 -16.13
N ASP A 313 -0.12 -16.92 -16.88
CA ASP A 313 0.08 -17.02 -18.33
C ASP A 313 -0.52 -15.82 -19.08
N PHE A 314 -0.10 -15.64 -20.33
CA PHE A 314 -0.76 -14.73 -21.26
C PHE A 314 -2.25 -15.07 -21.42
N ILE A 315 -3.11 -14.04 -21.39
CA ILE A 315 -4.55 -14.21 -21.54
C ILE A 315 -4.92 -14.18 -23.02
N GLU A 316 -4.94 -15.36 -23.63
CA GLU A 316 -5.27 -15.54 -25.05
C GLU A 316 -6.77 -15.36 -25.36
N LYS A 317 -7.63 -15.79 -24.43
CA LYS A 317 -9.10 -15.73 -24.49
C LYS A 317 -9.67 -15.48 -23.09
N ASP A 318 -10.93 -15.08 -23.02
CA ASP A 318 -11.61 -14.84 -21.76
C ASP A 318 -11.53 -16.05 -20.83
N LYS A 319 -11.25 -15.76 -19.56
CA LYS A 319 -11.11 -16.74 -18.48
C LYS A 319 -11.61 -16.16 -17.17
N ILE A 320 -11.69 -17.01 -16.16
CA ILE A 320 -12.01 -16.58 -14.79
C ILE A 320 -10.82 -15.77 -14.24
N MET A 321 -10.95 -14.44 -14.28
CA MET A 321 -9.86 -13.50 -13.99
C MET A 321 -9.42 -13.46 -12.51
N TYR A 322 -10.36 -13.62 -11.57
CA TYR A 322 -10.05 -13.43 -10.14
C TYR A 322 -8.94 -14.37 -9.64
N LYS A 323 -8.87 -15.60 -10.17
CA LYS A 323 -7.84 -16.57 -9.79
C LYS A 323 -6.43 -16.12 -10.14
N ASP A 324 -6.25 -15.41 -11.25
CA ASP A 324 -4.94 -14.88 -11.63
C ASP A 324 -4.64 -13.55 -10.92
N LEU A 325 -5.67 -12.74 -10.66
CA LEU A 325 -5.53 -11.56 -9.82
C LEU A 325 -5.11 -11.93 -8.40
N ASP A 326 -5.65 -13.00 -7.82
CA ASP A 326 -5.27 -13.48 -6.47
C ASP A 326 -3.81 -13.93 -6.43
N LYS A 327 -3.31 -14.55 -7.52
CA LYS A 327 -1.88 -14.88 -7.63
C LYS A 327 -1.03 -13.61 -7.71
N CYS A 328 -1.43 -12.63 -8.52
CA CYS A 328 -0.72 -11.35 -8.64
C CYS A 328 -0.73 -10.58 -7.31
N GLU A 329 -1.87 -10.54 -6.61
CA GLU A 329 -1.96 -9.93 -5.28
C GLU A 329 -1.09 -10.69 -4.27
N GLY A 330 -1.05 -12.02 -4.34
CA GLY A 330 -0.14 -12.84 -3.55
C GLY A 330 1.34 -12.49 -3.78
N LEU A 331 1.74 -12.25 -5.03
CA LEU A 331 3.11 -11.79 -5.35
C LEU A 331 3.43 -10.42 -4.74
N VAL A 332 2.46 -9.50 -4.78
CA VAL A 332 2.57 -8.15 -4.20
C VAL A 332 2.64 -8.20 -2.68
N THR A 333 1.73 -8.93 -2.04
CA THR A 333 1.53 -8.93 -0.57
C THR A 333 2.52 -9.81 0.18
N SER A 334 3.01 -10.90 -0.42
CA SER A 334 4.07 -11.74 0.16
C SER A 334 5.48 -11.13 0.07
N GLY A 335 5.62 -10.06 -0.70
CA GLY A 335 6.90 -9.44 -1.04
C GLY A 335 7.76 -10.24 -2.01
N GLU A 336 7.25 -11.32 -2.62
CA GLU A 336 7.98 -12.10 -3.64
C GLU A 336 8.39 -11.22 -4.83
N LEU A 337 7.44 -10.43 -5.36
CA LEU A 337 7.71 -9.48 -6.44
C LEU A 337 8.78 -8.44 -6.06
N LEU A 338 8.68 -7.89 -4.85
CA LEU A 338 9.60 -6.85 -4.41
C LEU A 338 11.03 -7.40 -4.27
N ARG A 339 11.17 -8.58 -3.64
CA ARG A 339 12.47 -9.24 -3.48
C ARG A 339 13.12 -9.54 -4.84
N SER A 340 12.39 -10.09 -5.80
CA SER A 340 12.95 -10.42 -7.12
C SER A 340 13.47 -9.18 -7.86
N VAL A 341 12.80 -8.04 -7.72
CA VAL A 341 13.25 -6.78 -8.32
C VAL A 341 14.42 -6.17 -7.54
N GLU A 342 14.38 -6.19 -6.21
CA GLU A 342 15.43 -5.59 -5.37
C GLU A 342 16.79 -6.33 -5.44
N GLU A 343 16.80 -7.59 -5.89
CA GLU A 343 18.03 -8.30 -6.26
C GLU A 343 18.78 -7.64 -7.44
N LYS A 344 18.09 -6.87 -8.29
CA LYS A 344 18.68 -6.15 -9.43
C LYS A 344 18.71 -4.64 -9.23
N VAL A 345 17.71 -4.08 -8.56
CA VAL A 345 17.50 -2.64 -8.44
C VAL A 345 17.09 -2.29 -7.02
N LYS A 346 17.96 -1.64 -6.26
CA LYS A 346 17.62 -1.16 -4.92
C LYS A 346 16.59 -0.03 -5.01
N LEU A 347 15.44 -0.22 -4.35
CA LEU A 347 14.38 0.78 -4.28
C LEU A 347 14.32 1.42 -2.90
N GLU A 348 14.16 2.74 -2.86
CA GLU A 348 14.03 3.48 -1.60
C GLU A 348 12.72 4.27 -1.59
N ILE A 349 12.25 4.60 -0.38
CA ILE A 349 11.09 5.47 -0.14
C ILE A 349 11.47 6.59 0.81
#